data_AF-A0A653XRS2-F1
#
_entry.id   AF-A0A653XRS2-F1
#
_cell.length_a   1.000
_cell.length_b   1.000
_cell.length_c   1.000
_cell.angle_alpha   90.00
_cell.angle_beta   90.00
_cell.angle_gamma   90.00
#
_symmetry.space_group_name_H-M   'P 1'
#
loop_
_entity.id
_entity.type
_entity.pdbx_description
1 polymer ?
#
loop_
_entity_poly.entity_id
_entity_poly.type
_entity_poly.pdbx_seq_one_letter_code
_entity_poly.pdbx_strand_id
1 'polypeptide(L)'
;MGFTFIGNNLKHKNMKNFILFVSLLGSFFNYAQVGIETTNPSATLDINGDLRIRSTTLTTNLTAAKDSIIVVDNLGNSRRVTSKTVVNSYLKTVIKGQFSSGALVNLNLLSNRVKIPFDLIQFDANSEFNTTTNTFTAKQDGIYAIKVQIKSDATVGVATNFGVAITKNGTVINRNSFANISVLSTNVTPPVRQVESLIELITGDTVIFEIVSDLASVSILGTSEDCFFTIQQIR
;
A
#
# COMPACT_ATOMS: atom_id res chain seq x y z
N MET A 1 -44.15 78.45 36.47
CA MET A 1 -42.72 78.08 36.62
C MET A 1 -42.68 76.99 37.68
N GLY A 2 -42.37 75.71 37.45
CA GLY A 2 -41.61 75.09 36.38
C GLY A 2 -40.21 74.75 36.89
N PHE A 3 -40.01 73.57 37.48
CA PHE A 3 -38.69 72.94 37.60
C PHE A 3 -38.81 71.42 37.54
N THR A 4 -38.59 70.88 36.34
CA THR A 4 -38.46 69.46 36.06
C THR A 4 -37.03 69.03 36.42
N PHE A 5 -36.88 68.03 37.29
CA PHE A 5 -35.59 67.44 37.62
C PHE A 5 -35.02 66.68 36.41
N ILE A 6 -34.08 67.30 35.71
CA ILE A 6 -33.23 66.66 34.70
C ILE A 6 -31.95 66.23 35.40
N GLY A 7 -31.86 64.97 35.82
CA GLY A 7 -30.63 64.48 36.44
C GLY A 7 -30.64 62.98 36.67
N ASN A 8 -30.13 62.21 35.68
CA ASN A 8 -29.35 60.96 35.86
C ASN A 8 -29.17 60.14 34.57
N ASN A 9 -29.87 60.44 33.48
CA ASN A 9 -29.83 59.61 32.26
C ASN A 9 -28.47 59.60 31.52
N LEU A 10 -27.68 60.69 31.61
CA LEU A 10 -26.37 60.79 30.95
C LEU A 10 -25.32 59.85 31.58
N LYS A 11 -25.34 59.68 32.91
CA LYS A 11 -24.36 58.84 33.63
C LYS A 11 -24.60 57.36 33.37
N HIS A 12 -25.86 56.93 33.31
CA HIS A 12 -26.22 55.56 32.95
C HIS A 12 -25.95 55.21 31.48
N LYS A 13 -26.16 56.16 30.54
CA LYS A 13 -25.83 55.95 29.12
C LYS A 13 -24.32 55.74 28.91
N ASN A 14 -23.49 56.54 29.58
CA ASN A 14 -22.03 56.42 29.49
C ASN A 14 -21.51 55.13 30.15
N MET A 15 -22.12 54.70 31.26
CA MET A 15 -21.73 53.45 31.93
C MET A 15 -22.17 52.19 31.16
N LYS A 16 -23.34 52.21 30.51
CA LYS A 16 -23.76 51.14 29.59
C LYS A 16 -22.83 51.03 28.39
N ASN A 17 -22.45 52.16 27.79
CA ASN A 17 -21.50 52.18 26.68
C ASN A 17 -20.09 51.72 27.09
N PHE A 18 -19.66 52.07 28.30
CA PHE A 18 -18.38 51.61 28.87
C PHE A 18 -18.39 50.09 29.09
N ILE A 19 -19.46 49.54 29.67
CA ILE A 19 -19.63 48.09 29.85
C ILE A 19 -19.63 47.37 28.50
N LEU A 20 -20.33 47.93 27.49
CA LEU A 20 -20.34 47.38 26.13
C LEU A 20 -18.95 47.38 25.50
N PHE A 21 -18.16 48.44 25.69
CA PHE A 21 -16.80 48.56 25.18
C PHE A 21 -15.84 47.57 25.86
N VAL A 22 -15.94 47.41 27.18
CA VAL A 22 -15.17 46.41 27.95
C VAL A 22 -15.55 44.99 27.55
N SER A 23 -16.85 44.70 27.35
CA SER A 23 -17.29 43.39 26.87
C SER A 23 -16.83 43.11 25.44
N LEU A 24 -16.77 44.13 24.58
CA LEU A 24 -16.27 43.98 23.21
C LEU A 24 -14.76 43.73 23.19
N LEU A 25 -14.00 44.38 24.08
CA LEU A 25 -12.56 44.16 24.27
C LEU A 25 -12.24 42.77 24.82
N GLY A 26 -13.07 42.25 25.75
CA GLY A 26 -12.95 40.89 26.27
C GLY A 26 -13.16 39.81 25.22
N SER A 27 -13.94 40.10 24.17
CA SER A 27 -14.23 39.16 23.08
C SER A 27 -13.02 38.78 22.22
N PHE A 28 -11.97 39.62 22.20
CA PHE A 28 -10.76 39.38 21.39
C PHE A 28 -9.80 38.32 21.97
N PHE A 29 -10.03 37.85 23.20
CA PHE A 29 -9.19 36.84 23.84
C PHE A 29 -9.72 35.40 23.71
N ASN A 30 -10.73 35.16 22.88
CA ASN A 30 -11.43 33.85 22.82
C ASN A 30 -10.74 32.74 22.02
N TYR A 31 -9.46 32.91 21.65
CA TYR A 31 -8.63 31.81 21.18
C TYR A 31 -7.41 31.68 22.09
N ALA A 32 -7.59 31.00 23.23
CA ALA A 32 -6.52 30.73 24.17
C ALA A 32 -5.63 29.59 23.64
N GLN A 33 -4.76 29.90 22.68
CA GLN A 33 -3.62 29.03 22.40
C GLN A 33 -2.63 29.14 23.56
N VAL A 34 -2.17 28.01 24.06
CA VAL A 34 -1.15 27.92 25.11
C VAL A 34 0.17 27.60 24.43
N GLY A 35 1.06 28.58 24.33
CA GLY A 35 2.45 28.38 23.94
C GLY A 35 3.34 28.17 25.16
N ILE A 36 4.13 27.09 25.17
CA ILE A 36 5.19 26.83 26.15
C ILE A 36 6.53 26.95 25.42
N GLU A 37 7.37 27.89 25.87
CA GLU A 37 8.65 28.24 25.22
C GLU A 37 8.52 28.70 23.75
N THR A 38 7.36 29.25 23.38
CA THR A 38 7.08 29.87 22.07
C THR A 38 6.17 31.08 22.22
N THR A 39 6.47 32.17 21.50
CA THR A 39 5.65 33.40 21.48
C THR A 39 4.64 33.42 20.32
N ASN A 40 4.73 32.46 19.41
CA ASN A 40 3.85 32.35 18.25
C ASN A 40 3.35 30.90 18.11
N PRO A 41 2.44 30.46 18.99
CA PRO A 41 1.94 29.09 18.98
C PRO A 41 1.23 28.77 17.66
N SER A 42 1.57 27.63 17.07
CA SER A 42 1.02 27.12 15.82
C SER A 42 -0.15 26.14 16.04
N ALA A 43 -0.36 25.70 17.29
CA ALA A 43 -1.42 24.81 17.73
C ALA A 43 -2.07 25.30 19.03
N THR A 44 -3.21 24.72 19.42
CA THR A 44 -3.92 25.09 20.67
C THR A 44 -3.06 24.89 21.91
N LEU A 45 -2.24 23.84 21.92
CA LEU A 45 -1.14 23.66 22.87
C LEU A 45 0.11 23.42 22.02
N ASP A 46 1.05 24.35 22.08
CA ASP A 46 2.32 24.29 21.34
C ASP A 46 3.46 24.29 22.34
N ILE A 47 4.30 23.26 22.31
CA ILE A 47 5.42 23.06 23.24
C ILE A 47 6.69 22.99 22.40
N ASN A 48 7.55 23.99 22.55
CA ASN A 48 8.88 23.98 21.96
C ASN A 48 9.88 23.25 22.88
N GLY A 49 9.66 21.95 23.09
CA GLY A 49 10.44 21.11 24.02
C GLY A 49 9.87 19.69 24.15
N ASP A 50 10.34 18.95 25.15
CA ASP A 50 9.94 17.55 25.36
C ASP A 50 8.66 17.40 26.21
N LEU A 51 7.74 16.52 25.79
CA LEU A 51 6.60 16.09 26.61
C LEU A 51 6.93 14.82 27.40
N ARG A 52 6.96 14.92 28.74
CA ARG A 52 7.09 13.76 29.63
C ARG A 52 5.80 13.49 30.40
N ILE A 53 5.21 12.31 30.20
CA ILE A 53 4.09 11.80 31.00
C ILE A 53 4.64 10.80 32.01
N ARG A 54 4.54 11.10 33.32
CA ARG A 54 5.17 10.27 34.37
C ARG A 54 4.46 8.95 34.62
N SER A 55 3.14 8.91 34.47
CA SER A 55 2.32 7.72 34.66
C SER A 55 1.06 7.79 33.82
N THR A 56 0.63 6.65 33.29
CA THR A 56 -0.64 6.45 32.63
C THR A 56 -1.27 5.16 33.16
N THR A 57 -2.59 5.06 33.12
CA THR A 57 -3.27 3.81 33.47
C THR A 57 -3.08 2.79 32.34
N LEU A 58 -2.58 1.60 32.67
CA LEU A 58 -2.49 0.51 31.71
C LEU A 58 -3.89 0.07 31.28
N THR A 59 -4.14 0.01 29.97
CA THR A 59 -5.34 -0.63 29.43
C THR A 59 -5.08 -2.09 29.14
N THR A 60 -5.97 -2.97 29.58
CA THR A 60 -5.98 -4.41 29.21
C THR A 60 -7.01 -4.70 28.11
N ASN A 61 -7.78 -3.68 27.70
CA ASN A 61 -8.76 -3.80 26.61
C ASN A 61 -8.03 -3.75 25.27
N LEU A 62 -7.87 -4.92 24.64
CA LEU A 62 -7.16 -5.07 23.38
C LEU A 62 -7.77 -4.27 22.23
N THR A 63 -9.10 -4.11 22.22
CA THR A 63 -9.81 -3.31 21.21
C THR A 63 -9.40 -1.85 21.32
N ALA A 64 -9.39 -1.29 22.53
CA ALA A 64 -8.93 0.08 22.77
C ALA A 64 -7.44 0.27 22.45
N ALA A 65 -6.59 -0.73 22.76
CA ALA A 65 -5.15 -0.67 22.50
C ALA A 65 -4.78 -0.71 21.00
N LYS A 66 -5.60 -1.36 20.16
CA LYS A 66 -5.39 -1.40 18.70
C LYS A 66 -6.07 -0.25 17.96
N ASP A 67 -7.09 0.34 18.56
CA ASP A 67 -7.89 1.41 17.97
C ASP A 67 -7.00 2.59 17.62
N SER A 68 -6.15 3.07 18.55
CA SER A 68 -5.28 4.20 18.26
C SER A 68 -4.05 4.35 19.14
N ILE A 69 -3.00 4.89 18.52
CA ILE A 69 -1.81 5.43 19.14
C ILE A 69 -1.62 6.89 18.71
N ILE A 70 -0.90 7.64 19.54
CA ILE A 70 -0.48 9.00 19.21
C ILE A 70 0.88 8.90 18.53
N VAL A 71 1.01 9.50 17.36
CA VAL A 71 2.27 9.70 16.64
C VAL A 71 2.52 11.19 16.47
N VAL A 72 3.75 11.55 16.14
CA VAL A 72 4.14 12.93 15.81
C VAL A 72 4.44 12.98 14.32
N ASP A 73 3.81 13.91 13.59
CA ASP A 73 4.11 14.13 12.18
C ASP A 73 5.41 14.92 11.98
N ASN A 74 5.86 15.07 10.73
CA ASN A 74 7.10 15.77 10.39
C ASN A 74 7.08 17.29 10.71
N LEU A 75 5.92 17.83 11.07
CA LEU A 75 5.75 19.22 11.51
C LEU A 75 5.64 19.33 13.04
N GLY A 76 5.78 18.22 13.77
CA GLY A 76 5.69 18.20 15.24
C GLY A 76 4.27 18.09 15.79
N ASN A 77 3.24 17.92 14.95
CA ASN A 77 1.85 17.81 15.45
C ASN A 77 1.54 16.39 15.91
N SER A 78 0.85 16.27 17.05
CA SER A 78 0.30 15.00 17.51
C SER A 78 -0.86 14.56 16.61
N ARG A 79 -0.79 13.34 16.08
CA ARG A 79 -1.84 12.71 15.25
C ARG A 79 -2.28 11.40 15.87
N ARG A 80 -3.57 11.09 15.72
CA ARG A 80 -4.13 9.78 16.06
C ARG A 80 -4.02 8.87 14.84
N VAL A 81 -3.41 7.70 15.00
CA VAL A 81 -3.35 6.66 13.96
C VAL A 81 -3.65 5.30 14.58
N THR A 82 -4.18 4.37 13.80
CA THR A 82 -4.41 3.01 14.32
C THR A 82 -3.07 2.29 14.49
N SER A 83 -2.98 1.40 15.49
CA SER A 83 -1.79 0.55 15.66
C SER A 83 -1.56 -0.32 14.42
N LYS A 84 -2.63 -0.70 13.72
CA LYS A 84 -2.57 -1.42 12.44
C LYS A 84 -1.88 -0.59 11.35
N THR A 85 -2.20 0.70 11.23
CA THR A 85 -1.57 1.59 10.23
C THR A 85 -0.06 1.67 10.46
N VAL A 86 0.37 1.83 11.72
CA VAL A 86 1.79 1.93 12.06
C VAL A 86 2.52 0.61 11.86
N VAL A 87 1.93 -0.53 12.19
CA VAL A 87 2.57 -1.82 11.91
C VAL A 87 2.64 -2.06 10.40
N ASN A 88 1.53 -1.82 9.68
CA ASN A 88 1.45 -2.05 8.24
C ASN A 88 2.36 -1.13 7.43
N SER A 89 2.70 0.07 7.91
CA SER A 89 3.64 0.96 7.22
C SER A 89 5.08 0.41 7.17
N TYR A 90 5.39 -0.65 7.92
CA TYR A 90 6.68 -1.33 7.89
C TYR A 90 6.59 -2.79 7.43
N LEU A 91 5.40 -3.30 7.13
CA LEU A 91 5.27 -4.65 6.58
C LEU A 91 5.82 -4.64 5.14
N LYS A 92 6.96 -5.28 4.95
CA LYS A 92 7.52 -5.51 3.62
C LYS A 92 6.61 -6.42 2.81
N THR A 93 6.54 -6.19 1.51
CA THR A 93 5.83 -7.08 0.59
C THR A 93 6.37 -8.51 0.72
N VAL A 94 5.47 -9.46 0.91
CA VAL A 94 5.75 -10.90 0.80
C VAL A 94 4.50 -11.59 0.29
N ILE A 95 4.61 -12.19 -0.90
CA ILE A 95 3.49 -12.76 -1.64
C ILE A 95 3.91 -14.09 -2.24
N LYS A 96 3.00 -15.05 -2.20
CA LYS A 96 3.04 -16.25 -3.03
C LYS A 96 1.65 -16.49 -3.63
N GLY A 97 1.60 -16.60 -4.94
CA GLY A 97 0.39 -16.97 -5.68
C GLY A 97 0.62 -18.17 -6.59
N GLN A 98 -0.48 -18.83 -6.91
CA GLN A 98 -0.54 -20.13 -7.55
C GLN A 98 -1.93 -20.33 -8.19
N PHE A 99 -2.17 -21.52 -8.74
CA PHE A 99 -3.50 -21.90 -9.21
C PHE A 99 -4.32 -22.56 -8.10
N SER A 100 -5.65 -22.40 -8.17
CA SER A 100 -6.63 -22.97 -7.26
C SER A 100 -6.93 -24.45 -7.50
N SER A 101 -6.59 -24.95 -8.70
CA SER A 101 -6.91 -26.29 -9.18
C SER A 101 -5.73 -26.89 -9.95
N GLY A 102 -5.50 -28.20 -9.77
CA GLY A 102 -4.48 -28.94 -10.52
C GLY A 102 -4.79 -29.21 -11.99
N ALA A 103 -5.95 -28.77 -12.50
CA ALA A 103 -6.35 -28.95 -13.90
C ALA A 103 -5.43 -28.21 -14.87
N LEU A 104 -5.40 -28.65 -16.14
CA LEU A 104 -4.65 -27.94 -17.18
C LEU A 104 -5.19 -26.54 -17.40
N VAL A 105 -4.28 -25.57 -17.53
CA VAL A 105 -4.58 -24.19 -17.86
C VAL A 105 -4.26 -23.95 -19.33
N ASN A 106 -5.31 -23.81 -20.15
CA ASN A 106 -5.20 -23.60 -21.59
C ASN A 106 -5.18 -22.11 -21.91
N LEU A 107 -4.16 -21.66 -22.63
CA LEU A 107 -3.88 -20.25 -22.87
C LEU A 107 -3.74 -19.98 -24.36
N ASN A 108 -4.47 -18.98 -24.85
CA ASN A 108 -4.35 -18.50 -26.23
C ASN A 108 -3.44 -17.27 -26.25
N LEU A 109 -2.44 -17.29 -27.12
CA LEU A 109 -1.45 -16.22 -27.21
C LEU A 109 -1.86 -15.20 -28.26
N LEU A 110 -1.69 -13.93 -27.91
CA LEU A 110 -1.80 -12.80 -28.83
C LEU A 110 -0.42 -12.14 -28.90
N SER A 111 0.14 -12.00 -30.10
CA SER A 111 1.49 -11.45 -30.30
C SER A 111 2.57 -12.19 -29.48
N ASN A 112 2.52 -13.53 -29.48
CA ASN A 112 3.50 -14.43 -28.86
C ASN A 112 3.61 -14.32 -27.33
N ARG A 113 2.64 -13.68 -26.66
CA ARG A 113 2.58 -13.58 -25.20
C ARG A 113 1.15 -13.76 -24.69
N VAL A 114 1.03 -14.21 -23.45
CA VAL A 114 -0.23 -14.27 -22.72
C VAL A 114 0.04 -14.18 -21.22
N LYS A 115 -0.81 -13.43 -20.52
CA LYS A 115 -0.75 -13.30 -19.07
C LYS A 115 -1.06 -14.64 -18.39
N ILE A 116 -0.31 -14.99 -17.35
CA ILE A 116 -0.57 -16.19 -16.55
C ILE A 116 -1.70 -15.90 -15.54
N PRO A 117 -2.81 -16.64 -15.55
CA PRO A 117 -3.98 -16.32 -14.75
C PRO A 117 -3.95 -16.98 -13.36
N PHE A 118 -2.95 -16.66 -12.53
CA PHE A 118 -2.90 -17.15 -11.16
C PHE A 118 -4.11 -16.66 -10.33
N ASP A 119 -4.99 -17.59 -9.99
CA ASP A 119 -6.31 -17.31 -9.39
C ASP A 119 -6.36 -17.53 -7.87
N LEU A 120 -5.26 -18.01 -7.26
CA LEU A 120 -5.16 -18.24 -5.82
C LEU A 120 -3.93 -17.56 -5.22
N ILE A 121 -4.15 -16.83 -4.12
CA ILE A 121 -3.08 -16.29 -3.28
C ILE A 121 -2.93 -17.17 -2.04
N GLN A 122 -1.73 -17.74 -1.85
CA GLN A 122 -1.41 -18.50 -0.64
C GLN A 122 -1.20 -17.56 0.55
N PHE A 123 -0.47 -16.47 0.33
CA PHE A 123 -0.34 -15.35 1.26
C PHE A 123 0.00 -14.08 0.50
N ASP A 124 -0.48 -12.95 1.01
CA ASP A 124 -0.13 -11.60 0.55
C ASP A 124 -0.25 -10.66 1.75
N ALA A 125 0.90 -10.29 2.33
CA ALA A 125 0.94 -9.50 3.56
C ALA A 125 0.33 -8.10 3.40
N ASN A 126 0.30 -7.57 2.17
CA ASN A 126 -0.05 -6.17 1.90
C ASN A 126 -1.21 -6.02 0.91
N SER A 127 -1.83 -7.12 0.46
CA SER A 127 -2.94 -7.13 -0.52
C SER A 127 -2.61 -6.35 -1.79
N GLU A 128 -1.47 -6.69 -2.40
CA GLU A 128 -0.89 -6.01 -3.57
C GLU A 128 -1.10 -6.79 -4.87
N PHE A 129 -1.46 -8.07 -4.81
CA PHE A 129 -1.82 -8.85 -6.00
C PHE A 129 -3.34 -8.95 -6.18
N ASN A 130 -3.82 -8.67 -7.39
CA ASN A 130 -5.21 -8.81 -7.77
C ASN A 130 -5.37 -10.01 -8.72
N THR A 131 -6.09 -11.04 -8.31
CA THR A 131 -6.31 -12.28 -9.09
C THR A 131 -7.29 -12.11 -10.25
N THR A 132 -8.15 -11.10 -10.22
CA THR A 132 -9.04 -10.76 -11.34
C THR A 132 -8.24 -10.17 -12.50
N THR A 133 -7.30 -9.26 -12.20
CA THR A 133 -6.47 -8.62 -13.22
C THR A 133 -5.14 -9.34 -13.45
N ASN A 134 -4.75 -10.26 -12.56
CA ASN A 134 -3.48 -10.98 -12.53
C ASN A 134 -2.27 -10.02 -12.55
N THR A 135 -2.35 -9.01 -11.68
CA THR A 135 -1.39 -7.92 -11.62
C THR A 135 -0.99 -7.67 -10.16
N PHE A 136 0.31 -7.59 -9.91
CA PHE A 136 0.86 -7.00 -8.71
C PHE A 136 1.00 -5.48 -8.89
N THR A 137 0.63 -4.70 -7.88
CA THR A 137 0.86 -3.25 -7.83
C THR A 137 1.62 -2.90 -6.55
N ALA A 138 2.83 -2.36 -6.68
CA ALA A 138 3.66 -1.99 -5.54
C ALA A 138 2.98 -0.88 -4.72
N LYS A 139 2.87 -1.05 -3.40
CA LYS A 139 2.40 -0.02 -2.46
C LYS A 139 3.52 0.72 -1.74
N GLN A 140 4.75 0.27 -1.92
CA GLN A 140 5.94 0.82 -1.29
C GLN A 140 7.05 0.91 -2.33
N ASP A 141 7.91 1.92 -2.17
CA ASP A 141 9.14 2.02 -2.94
C ASP A 141 10.14 1.01 -2.38
N GLY A 142 10.93 0.38 -3.25
CA GLY A 142 11.95 -0.54 -2.79
C GLY A 142 12.52 -1.47 -3.87
N ILE A 143 13.33 -2.42 -3.42
CA ILE A 143 13.89 -3.46 -4.27
C ILE A 143 13.19 -4.77 -3.95
N TYR A 144 12.72 -5.45 -4.99
CA TYR A 144 11.90 -6.65 -4.93
C TYR A 144 12.65 -7.82 -5.57
N ALA A 145 12.71 -8.95 -4.86
CA ALA A 145 13.03 -10.25 -5.41
C ALA A 145 11.75 -10.88 -5.95
N ILE A 146 11.70 -11.11 -7.25
CA ILE A 146 10.52 -11.64 -7.94
C ILE A 146 10.91 -12.92 -8.68
N LYS A 147 10.14 -13.97 -8.45
CA LYS A 147 10.30 -15.26 -9.12
C LYS A 147 8.95 -15.73 -9.67
N VAL A 148 8.99 -16.34 -10.85
CA VAL A 148 7.87 -17.11 -11.40
C VAL A 148 8.38 -18.40 -11.99
N GLN A 149 7.62 -19.47 -11.78
CA GLN A 149 7.85 -20.79 -12.36
C GLN A 149 6.57 -21.26 -13.04
N ILE A 150 6.75 -21.89 -14.20
CA ILE A 150 5.70 -22.62 -14.90
C ILE A 150 6.24 -23.97 -15.38
N LYS A 151 5.33 -24.90 -15.60
CA LYS A 151 5.60 -26.18 -16.27
C LYS A 151 4.56 -26.38 -17.35
N SER A 152 5.03 -26.67 -18.56
CA SER A 152 4.11 -26.97 -19.64
C SER A 152 3.42 -28.31 -19.42
N ASP A 153 2.31 -28.51 -20.12
CA ASP A 153 1.85 -29.86 -20.44
C ASP A 153 2.92 -30.61 -21.28
N ALA A 154 2.82 -31.93 -21.37
CA ALA A 154 3.70 -32.76 -22.20
C ALA A 154 3.64 -32.41 -23.69
N THR A 155 2.59 -31.70 -24.12
CA THR A 155 2.38 -31.30 -25.50
C THR A 155 3.01 -29.94 -25.82
N VAL A 156 4.34 -29.86 -25.91
CA VAL A 156 5.00 -28.70 -26.54
C VAL A 156 5.77 -29.14 -27.77
N GLY A 157 5.42 -28.57 -28.92
CA GLY A 157 5.96 -28.96 -30.22
C GLY A 157 7.47 -28.78 -30.35
N VAL A 158 8.09 -29.59 -31.21
CA VAL A 158 9.51 -29.48 -31.55
C VAL A 158 9.82 -28.12 -32.16
N ALA A 159 10.97 -27.55 -31.82
CA ALA A 159 11.48 -26.25 -32.29
C ALA A 159 10.60 -25.04 -31.94
N THR A 160 9.64 -25.20 -31.03
CA THR A 160 8.79 -24.08 -30.57
C THR A 160 9.46 -23.39 -29.39
N ASN A 161 9.63 -22.06 -29.47
CA ASN A 161 10.09 -21.27 -28.33
C ASN A 161 9.01 -21.32 -27.24
N PHE A 162 9.38 -21.67 -26.01
CA PHE A 162 8.49 -21.68 -24.86
C PHE A 162 9.23 -21.18 -23.62
N GLY A 163 8.60 -20.25 -22.90
CA GLY A 163 9.23 -19.57 -21.79
C GLY A 163 8.28 -18.76 -20.92
N VAL A 164 8.86 -18.10 -19.94
CA VAL A 164 8.19 -17.21 -19.01
C VAL A 164 8.92 -15.89 -18.94
N ALA A 165 8.18 -14.81 -18.75
CA ALA A 165 8.70 -13.46 -18.59
C ALA A 165 8.07 -12.75 -17.39
N ILE A 166 8.84 -11.82 -16.82
CA ILE A 166 8.35 -10.82 -15.88
C ILE A 166 8.29 -9.50 -16.65
N THR A 167 7.15 -8.81 -16.58
CA THR A 167 7.01 -7.46 -17.11
C THR A 167 6.83 -6.44 -15.99
N LYS A 168 7.42 -5.27 -16.17
CA LYS A 168 7.21 -4.08 -15.36
C LYS A 168 6.51 -3.04 -16.21
N ASN A 169 5.33 -2.58 -15.79
CA ASN A 169 4.54 -1.58 -16.53
C ASN A 169 4.36 -1.94 -18.02
N GLY A 170 4.13 -3.23 -18.30
CA GLY A 170 3.96 -3.76 -19.66
C GLY A 170 5.26 -4.00 -20.45
N THR A 171 6.43 -3.62 -19.92
CA THR A 171 7.73 -3.86 -20.55
C THR A 171 8.40 -5.11 -19.98
N VAL A 172 8.89 -6.01 -20.83
CA VAL A 172 9.64 -7.20 -20.40
C VAL A 172 10.96 -6.78 -19.79
N ILE A 173 11.19 -7.17 -18.54
CA ILE A 173 12.41 -6.84 -17.79
C ILE A 173 13.33 -8.04 -17.61
N ASN A 174 12.77 -9.24 -17.56
CA ASN A 174 13.52 -10.48 -17.54
C ASN A 174 12.68 -11.60 -18.19
N ARG A 175 13.35 -12.55 -18.85
CA ARG A 175 12.73 -13.65 -19.58
C ARG A 175 13.65 -14.86 -19.56
N ASN A 176 13.04 -16.04 -19.41
CA ASN A 176 13.67 -17.31 -19.70
C ASN A 176 12.81 -18.08 -20.72
N SER A 177 13.30 -18.20 -21.95
CA SER A 177 12.62 -18.90 -23.05
C SER A 177 13.61 -19.63 -23.94
N PHE A 178 13.28 -20.88 -24.31
CA PHE A 178 14.09 -21.68 -25.22
C PHE A 178 13.20 -22.49 -26.16
N ALA A 179 13.70 -22.76 -27.36
CA ALA A 179 13.11 -23.71 -28.28
C ALA A 179 13.19 -25.12 -27.72
N ASN A 180 12.07 -25.85 -27.67
CA ASN A 180 12.08 -27.24 -27.27
C ASN A 180 12.72 -28.12 -28.35
N ILE A 181 13.56 -29.06 -27.95
CA ILE A 181 14.24 -29.99 -28.87
C ILE A 181 13.62 -31.37 -28.68
N SER A 182 13.25 -32.02 -29.78
CA SER A 182 12.91 -33.45 -29.79
C SER A 182 14.05 -34.22 -30.42
N VAL A 183 14.33 -35.39 -29.86
CA VAL A 183 15.25 -36.37 -30.43
C VAL A 183 14.41 -37.52 -30.95
N LEU A 184 14.35 -37.67 -32.28
CA LEU A 184 13.84 -38.83 -33.02
C LEU A 184 12.81 -39.68 -32.26
N SER A 185 11.54 -39.25 -32.25
CA SER A 185 10.37 -39.98 -31.73
C SER A 185 10.36 -40.32 -30.22
N THR A 186 11.24 -39.72 -29.41
CA THR A 186 11.21 -39.89 -27.96
C THR A 186 10.39 -38.80 -27.27
N ASN A 187 9.54 -39.23 -26.32
CA ASN A 187 8.85 -38.32 -25.41
C ASN A 187 9.89 -37.63 -24.52
N VAL A 188 9.94 -36.30 -24.59
CA VAL A 188 10.77 -35.48 -23.70
C VAL A 188 9.97 -35.10 -22.46
N THR A 189 10.65 -34.95 -21.32
CA THR A 189 10.03 -34.44 -20.10
C THR A 189 9.47 -33.02 -20.35
N PRO A 190 8.24 -32.71 -19.89
CA PRO A 190 7.67 -31.37 -20.04
C PRO A 190 8.62 -30.30 -19.46
N PRO A 191 8.98 -29.25 -20.21
CA PRO A 191 9.89 -28.22 -19.73
C PRO A 191 9.31 -27.45 -18.52
N VAL A 192 10.14 -27.31 -17.49
CA VAL A 192 9.97 -26.30 -16.44
C VAL A 192 10.71 -25.05 -16.87
N ARG A 193 10.05 -23.89 -16.76
CA ARG A 193 10.63 -22.58 -17.03
C ARG A 193 10.50 -21.72 -15.79
N GLN A 194 11.61 -21.13 -15.38
CA GLN A 194 11.68 -20.25 -14.22
C GLN A 194 12.49 -19.02 -14.58
N VAL A 195 12.04 -17.87 -14.09
CA VAL A 195 12.84 -16.65 -14.10
C VAL A 195 12.78 -16.00 -12.71
N GLU A 196 13.90 -15.43 -12.30
CA GLU A 196 14.06 -14.69 -11.06
C GLU A 196 14.81 -13.39 -11.35
N SER A 197 14.38 -12.29 -10.72
CA SER A 197 15.01 -10.98 -10.91
C SER A 197 14.92 -10.14 -9.65
N LEU A 198 15.92 -9.28 -9.45
CA LEU A 198 15.84 -8.13 -8.54
C LEU A 198 15.37 -6.92 -9.33
N ILE A 199 14.33 -6.24 -8.85
CA ILE A 199 13.68 -5.15 -9.57
C ILE A 199 13.42 -4.01 -8.59
N GLU A 200 13.84 -2.81 -8.95
CA GLU A 200 13.44 -1.60 -8.25
C GLU A 200 12.04 -1.19 -8.70
N LEU A 201 11.14 -1.02 -7.75
CA LEU A 201 9.77 -0.57 -7.96
C LEU A 201 9.51 0.66 -7.11
N ILE A 202 8.76 1.61 -7.68
CA ILE A 202 8.15 2.70 -6.92
C ILE A 202 6.66 2.42 -6.75
N THR A 203 6.05 3.11 -5.80
CA THR A 203 4.62 3.02 -5.50
C THR A 203 3.80 3.23 -6.78
N GLY A 204 2.93 2.27 -7.09
CA GLY A 204 2.09 2.26 -8.29
C GLY A 204 2.67 1.48 -9.49
N ASP A 205 3.96 1.12 -9.47
CA ASP A 205 4.51 0.24 -10.50
C ASP A 205 3.81 -1.11 -10.49
N THR A 206 3.61 -1.66 -11.70
CA THR A 206 2.90 -2.93 -11.90
C THR A 206 3.85 -4.03 -12.36
N VAL A 207 3.63 -5.24 -11.85
CA VAL A 207 4.30 -6.46 -12.31
C VAL A 207 3.29 -7.48 -12.79
N ILE A 208 3.55 -8.05 -13.96
CA ILE A 208 2.74 -9.10 -14.59
C ILE A 208 3.65 -10.26 -15.01
N PHE A 209 3.16 -11.49 -14.84
CA PHE A 209 3.81 -12.69 -15.32
C PHE A 209 3.17 -13.15 -16.62
N GLU A 210 4.01 -13.46 -17.62
CA GLU A 210 3.55 -13.82 -18.95
C GLU A 210 4.24 -15.09 -19.43
N ILE A 211 3.49 -15.93 -20.14
CA ILE A 211 4.10 -16.93 -21.02
C ILE A 211 4.57 -16.23 -22.29
N VAL A 212 5.71 -16.67 -22.80
CA VAL A 212 6.22 -16.31 -24.11
C VAL A 212 6.33 -17.58 -24.94
N SER A 213 5.69 -17.60 -26.10
CA SER A 213 5.77 -18.74 -27.02
C SER A 213 5.47 -18.33 -28.46
N ASP A 214 6.04 -19.07 -29.42
CA ASP A 214 5.73 -18.91 -30.84
C ASP A 214 4.46 -19.68 -31.25
N LEU A 215 3.90 -20.48 -30.34
CA LEU A 215 2.64 -21.18 -30.54
C LEU A 215 1.44 -20.24 -30.34
N ALA A 216 0.38 -20.46 -31.13
CA ALA A 216 -0.88 -19.74 -30.98
C ALA A 216 -1.62 -20.09 -29.68
N SER A 217 -1.40 -21.29 -29.15
CA SER A 217 -1.90 -21.71 -27.85
C SER A 217 -0.90 -22.62 -27.15
N VAL A 218 -0.92 -22.60 -25.82
CA VAL A 218 -0.15 -23.50 -24.96
C VAL A 218 -1.00 -23.95 -23.78
N SER A 219 -0.66 -25.12 -23.26
CA SER A 219 -1.23 -25.61 -22.00
C SER A 219 -0.12 -25.73 -20.96
N ILE A 220 -0.39 -25.27 -19.75
CA ILE A 220 0.48 -25.45 -18.58
C ILE A 220 -0.26 -26.23 -17.50
N LEU A 221 0.49 -26.81 -16.56
CA LEU A 221 -0.12 -27.48 -15.41
C LEU A 221 -0.73 -26.46 -14.45
N GLY A 222 -1.84 -26.83 -13.81
CA GLY A 222 -2.45 -26.06 -12.71
C GLY A 222 -1.94 -26.46 -11.32
N THR A 223 -1.06 -27.45 -11.22
CA THR A 223 -0.51 -27.90 -9.94
C THR A 223 0.33 -26.80 -9.28
N SER A 224 0.04 -26.49 -8.03
CA SER A 224 0.64 -25.37 -7.29
C SER A 224 2.15 -25.52 -7.05
N GLU A 225 2.65 -26.75 -7.06
CA GLU A 225 4.05 -27.12 -6.91
C GLU A 225 4.85 -26.85 -8.19
N ASP A 226 4.19 -26.94 -9.35
CA ASP A 226 4.82 -26.76 -10.65
C ASP A 226 4.70 -25.32 -11.16
N CYS A 227 3.57 -24.65 -10.87
CA CYS A 227 3.27 -23.31 -11.35
C CYS A 227 2.93 -22.36 -10.19
N PHE A 228 3.82 -21.40 -9.93
CA PHE A 228 3.66 -20.42 -8.87
C PHE A 228 4.51 -19.18 -9.11
N PHE A 229 4.25 -18.12 -8.36
CA PHE A 229 5.13 -16.97 -8.26
C PHE A 229 5.38 -16.58 -6.81
N THR A 230 6.48 -15.87 -6.57
CA THR A 230 6.77 -15.21 -5.30
C THR A 230 7.27 -13.80 -5.53
N ILE A 231 6.86 -12.88 -4.68
CA ILE A 231 7.35 -11.50 -4.64
C ILE A 231 7.74 -11.20 -3.20
N GLN A 232 8.97 -10.75 -2.98
CA GLN A 232 9.46 -10.33 -1.68
C GLN A 232 10.20 -9.00 -1.80
N GLN A 233 9.77 -7.99 -1.05
CA GLN A 233 10.55 -6.77 -0.90
C GLN A 233 11.75 -7.06 0.01
N ILE A 234 12.95 -6.84 -0.51
CA ILE A 234 14.20 -7.09 0.21
C ILE A 234 14.80 -5.80 0.78
N ARG A 235 14.57 -4.66 0.11
CA ARG A 235 15.03 -3.34 0.56
C ARG A 235 13.91 -2.34 0.54
#